data_AF-A0A961FAX7-F1
#
_entry.id   AF-A0A961FAX7-F1
#
_cell.length_a   1.000
_cell.length_b   1.000
_cell.length_c   1.000
_cell.angle_alpha   90.00
_cell.angle_beta   90.00
_cell.angle_gamma   90.00
#
_symmetry.space_group_name_H-M   'P 1'
#
loop_
_entity.id
_entity.type
_entity.pdbx_description
1 polymer ?
#
loop_
_entity_poly.entity_id
_entity_poly.type
_entity_poly.pdbx_seq_one_letter_code
_entity_poly.pdbx_strand_id
1 'polypeptide(L)'
;MSEDKGKPFNQIFNELGEWSKHVVEGVKKELKAKHLRQDLQFYRQHFSGIHWNRIPGEKLIEVYGRCTAEDREIAEFVATEWLLKHTDLYHLFEEQLVPHYPDIGEIEEIASEIAQKMVEESLKTFDPLTVFLFSRLSEVKFPEEHFDTLENLAREHLESSQRDTEENLEEADLRKETERLQRELVKQEARYEKKLEGMAKKYQNDVTHLKRQLASLRQELEAAKQR
;
A
#
# COMPACT_ATOMS: atom_id res chain seq x y z
N MET A 1 -44.23 6.53 -17.13
CA MET A 1 -42.75 6.43 -17.18
C MET A 1 -42.28 6.76 -15.78
N SER A 2 -42.23 5.77 -14.90
CA SER A 2 -41.72 5.95 -13.54
C SER A 2 -40.20 6.03 -13.63
N GLU A 3 -39.66 7.24 -13.51
CA GLU A 3 -38.24 7.44 -13.26
C GLU A 3 -37.99 7.12 -11.79
N ASP A 4 -37.86 5.83 -11.47
CA ASP A 4 -37.21 5.45 -10.21
C ASP A 4 -35.71 5.58 -10.44
N LYS A 5 -35.21 6.80 -10.35
CA LYS A 5 -33.78 7.08 -10.41
C LYS A 5 -33.29 7.06 -8.97
N GLY A 6 -32.49 6.04 -8.63
CA GLY A 6 -31.77 5.96 -7.35
C GLY A 6 -31.06 7.26 -6.98
N LYS A 7 -30.56 7.34 -5.75
CA LYS A 7 -29.92 8.56 -5.25
C LYS A 7 -28.79 8.97 -6.21
N PRO A 8 -28.64 10.27 -6.50
CA PRO A 8 -27.53 10.72 -7.33
C PRO A 8 -26.21 10.45 -6.60
N PHE A 9 -25.18 10.02 -7.34
CA PHE A 9 -23.91 9.60 -6.73
C PHE A 9 -23.30 10.63 -5.79
N ASN A 10 -23.45 11.93 -6.06
CA ASN A 10 -22.94 12.97 -5.14
C ASN A 10 -23.59 12.92 -3.75
N GLN A 11 -24.86 12.52 -3.63
CA GLN A 11 -25.49 12.27 -2.33
C GLN A 11 -24.91 11.02 -1.66
N ILE A 12 -24.69 9.95 -2.43
CA ILE A 12 -24.04 8.73 -1.92
C ILE A 12 -22.63 9.04 -1.40
N PHE A 13 -21.85 9.85 -2.11
CA PHE A 13 -20.52 10.29 -1.66
C PHE A 13 -20.57 11.13 -0.38
N ASN A 14 -21.61 11.96 -0.21
CA ASN A 14 -21.84 12.68 1.04
C ASN A 14 -22.19 11.73 2.21
N GLU A 15 -23.04 10.73 1.96
CA GLU A 15 -23.39 9.70 2.96
C GLU A 15 -22.20 8.81 3.32
N LEU A 16 -21.34 8.49 2.34
CA LEU A 16 -20.09 7.76 2.56
C LEU A 16 -19.10 8.53 3.44
N GLY A 17 -19.19 9.86 3.52
CA GLY A 17 -18.33 10.67 4.39
C GLY A 17 -16.85 10.37 4.20
N GLU A 18 -16.18 9.87 5.25
CA GLU A 18 -14.75 9.55 5.22
C GLU A 18 -14.39 8.38 4.29
N TRP A 19 -15.33 7.45 4.07
CA TRP A 19 -15.16 6.29 3.22
C TRP A 19 -14.99 6.65 1.74
N SER A 20 -15.49 7.82 1.33
CA SER A 20 -15.37 8.35 -0.04
C SER A 20 -13.91 8.39 -0.53
N LYS A 21 -12.97 8.64 0.38
CA LYS A 21 -11.53 8.72 0.07
C LYS A 21 -11.00 7.42 -0.50
N HIS A 22 -11.49 6.28 -0.01
CA HIS A 22 -11.09 4.95 -0.48
C HIS A 22 -11.63 4.64 -1.88
N VAL A 23 -12.83 5.14 -2.20
CA VAL A 23 -13.39 5.05 -3.55
C VAL A 23 -12.53 5.85 -4.52
N VAL A 24 -12.23 7.11 -4.20
CA VAL A 24 -11.36 7.98 -5.02
C VAL A 24 -9.96 7.39 -5.15
N GLU A 25 -9.44 6.79 -4.08
CA GLU A 25 -8.14 6.12 -4.07
C GLU A 25 -8.09 4.91 -5.03
N GLY A 26 -9.16 4.12 -5.07
CA GLY A 26 -9.29 2.98 -5.97
C GLY A 26 -9.21 3.36 -7.46
N VAL A 27 -9.52 4.61 -7.83
CA VAL A 27 -9.59 5.06 -9.24
C VAL A 27 -8.54 6.12 -9.62
N LYS A 28 -7.50 6.34 -8.80
CA LYS A 28 -6.47 7.39 -9.06
C LYS A 28 -5.86 7.33 -10.47
N LYS A 29 -5.66 6.13 -11.02
CA LYS A 29 -5.04 5.95 -12.35
C LYS A 29 -5.98 6.44 -13.44
N GLU A 30 -7.25 6.11 -13.33
CA GLU A 30 -8.33 6.45 -14.25
C GLU A 30 -8.63 7.95 -14.20
N LEU A 31 -8.63 8.56 -13.00
CA LEU A 31 -8.73 10.01 -12.85
C LEU A 31 -7.64 10.74 -13.64
N LYS A 32 -6.39 10.28 -13.54
CA LYS A 32 -5.26 10.87 -14.27
C LYS A 32 -5.30 10.59 -15.78
N ALA A 33 -5.77 9.42 -16.18
CA ALA A 33 -5.72 8.98 -17.59
C ALA A 33 -6.92 9.45 -18.41
N LYS A 34 -8.12 9.41 -17.84
CA LYS A 34 -9.40 9.65 -18.53
C LYS A 34 -9.95 11.04 -18.20
N HIS A 35 -10.03 11.43 -16.93
CA HIS A 35 -10.63 12.73 -16.57
C HIS A 35 -9.68 13.91 -16.78
N LEU A 36 -8.56 13.96 -16.06
CA LEU A 36 -7.65 15.13 -16.05
C LEU A 36 -7.05 15.48 -17.42
N ARG A 37 -6.96 14.51 -18.34
CA ARG A 37 -6.46 14.74 -19.70
C ARG A 37 -7.54 15.32 -20.62
N GLN A 38 -8.80 15.02 -20.36
CA GLN A 38 -9.92 15.44 -21.19
C GLN A 38 -10.48 16.77 -20.69
N ASP A 39 -10.64 16.92 -19.38
CA ASP A 39 -11.09 18.16 -18.76
C ASP A 39 -9.90 19.05 -18.32
N LEU A 40 -9.41 19.83 -19.29
CA LEU A 40 -8.34 20.80 -19.05
C LEU A 40 -8.80 21.98 -18.19
N GLN A 41 -10.09 22.29 -18.14
CA GLN A 41 -10.61 23.39 -17.34
C GLN A 41 -10.54 23.00 -15.85
N PHE A 42 -11.08 21.83 -15.50
CA PHE A 42 -10.98 21.26 -14.16
C PHE A 42 -9.52 21.13 -13.71
N TYR A 43 -8.65 20.58 -14.57
CA TYR A 43 -7.23 20.44 -14.27
C TYR A 43 -6.57 21.80 -13.96
N ARG A 44 -6.83 22.84 -14.76
CA ARG A 44 -6.27 24.18 -14.53
C ARG A 44 -6.82 24.83 -13.26
N GLN A 45 -8.09 24.60 -12.95
CA GLN A 45 -8.73 25.16 -11.76
C GLN A 45 -8.17 24.57 -10.46
N HIS A 46 -7.98 23.25 -10.40
CA HIS A 46 -7.63 22.56 -9.15
C HIS A 46 -6.15 22.16 -9.02
N PHE A 47 -5.43 22.03 -10.14
CA PHE A 47 -4.04 21.55 -10.17
C PHE A 47 -3.09 22.50 -10.91
N SER A 48 -3.39 23.81 -10.91
CA SER A 48 -2.54 24.81 -11.56
C SER A 48 -1.06 24.70 -11.12
N GLY A 49 -0.16 24.76 -12.11
CA GLY A 49 1.29 24.68 -11.89
C GLY A 49 1.87 23.28 -11.64
N ILE A 50 1.06 22.22 -11.56
CA ILE A 50 1.54 20.85 -11.33
C ILE A 50 1.18 19.96 -12.51
N HIS A 51 2.20 19.47 -13.24
CA HIS A 51 1.99 18.52 -14.33
C HIS A 51 1.19 17.28 -13.87
N TRP A 52 0.17 16.83 -14.62
CA TRP A 52 -0.75 15.75 -14.23
C TRP A 52 -0.06 14.46 -13.72
N ASN A 53 1.03 14.03 -14.36
CA ASN A 53 1.81 12.86 -13.91
C ASN A 53 2.48 13.05 -12.53
N ARG A 54 2.74 14.29 -12.11
CA ARG A 54 3.42 14.66 -10.86
C ARG A 54 2.46 15.08 -9.75
N ILE A 55 1.14 14.99 -9.96
CA ILE A 55 0.16 15.28 -8.91
C ILE A 55 0.32 14.24 -7.78
N PRO A 56 0.59 14.67 -6.53
CA PRO A 56 0.64 13.79 -5.37
C PRO A 56 -0.69 13.06 -5.16
N GLY A 57 -0.64 11.80 -4.72
CA GLY A 57 -1.83 10.98 -4.52
C GLY A 57 -2.80 11.58 -3.50
N GLU A 58 -2.29 12.09 -2.39
CA GLU A 58 -3.08 12.74 -1.33
C GLU A 58 -3.82 13.97 -1.85
N LYS A 59 -3.13 14.84 -2.60
CA LYS A 59 -3.76 16.02 -3.22
C LYS A 59 -4.85 15.62 -4.21
N LEU A 60 -4.65 14.53 -4.96
CA LEU A 60 -5.66 14.01 -5.87
C LEU A 60 -6.91 13.56 -5.10
N ILE A 61 -6.72 12.78 -4.02
CA ILE A 61 -7.81 12.31 -3.17
C ILE A 61 -8.57 13.48 -2.54
N GLU A 62 -7.85 14.46 -2.00
CA GLU A 62 -8.46 15.62 -1.33
C GLU A 62 -9.35 16.43 -2.29
N VAL A 63 -8.82 16.76 -3.47
CA VAL A 63 -9.56 17.53 -4.48
C VAL A 63 -10.77 16.75 -4.96
N TYR A 64 -10.59 15.49 -5.37
CA TYR A 64 -11.70 14.71 -5.88
C TYR A 64 -12.72 14.38 -4.81
N GLY A 65 -12.33 14.10 -3.57
CA GLY A 65 -13.26 13.86 -2.46
C GLY A 65 -14.17 15.06 -2.19
N ARG A 66 -13.66 16.28 -2.34
CA ARG A 66 -14.49 17.50 -2.27
C ARG A 66 -15.38 17.63 -3.51
N CYS A 67 -14.82 17.45 -4.69
CA CYS A 67 -15.57 17.61 -5.93
C CYS A 67 -16.68 16.57 -6.09
N THR A 68 -16.49 15.32 -5.66
CA THR A 68 -17.54 14.29 -5.70
C THR A 68 -18.72 14.59 -4.78
N ALA A 69 -18.52 15.39 -3.73
CA ALA A 69 -19.60 15.82 -2.85
C ALA A 69 -20.46 16.94 -3.47
N GLU A 70 -19.85 17.80 -4.28
CA GLU A 70 -20.46 19.02 -4.84
C GLU A 70 -20.94 18.84 -6.29
N ASP A 71 -20.22 18.07 -7.09
CA ASP A 71 -20.40 17.91 -8.53
C ASP A 71 -20.87 16.49 -8.87
N ARG A 72 -22.07 16.43 -9.47
CA ARG A 72 -22.72 15.18 -9.87
C ARG A 72 -21.96 14.44 -10.96
N GLU A 73 -21.41 15.15 -11.95
CA GLU A 73 -20.73 14.51 -13.09
C GLU A 73 -19.43 13.86 -12.63
N ILE A 74 -18.70 14.54 -11.73
CA ILE A 74 -17.48 13.98 -11.13
C ILE A 74 -17.81 12.79 -10.23
N ALA A 75 -18.85 12.90 -9.41
CA ALA A 75 -19.32 11.80 -8.57
C ALA A 75 -19.69 10.56 -9.40
N GLU A 76 -20.47 10.75 -10.45
CA GLU A 76 -20.89 9.68 -11.36
C GLU A 76 -19.70 9.04 -12.07
N PHE A 77 -18.76 9.85 -12.56
CA PHE A 77 -17.54 9.34 -13.17
C PHE A 77 -16.72 8.48 -12.20
N VAL A 78 -16.48 8.99 -10.98
CA VAL A 78 -15.67 8.28 -9.96
C VAL A 78 -16.35 6.99 -9.53
N ALA A 79 -17.65 7.03 -9.23
CA ALA A 79 -18.41 5.83 -8.86
C ALA A 79 -18.42 4.80 -9.99
N THR A 80 -18.68 5.22 -11.23
CA THR A 80 -18.74 4.31 -12.38
C THR A 80 -17.41 3.63 -12.62
N GLU A 81 -16.30 4.38 -12.64
CA GLU A 81 -14.97 3.79 -12.80
C GLU A 81 -14.59 2.86 -11.65
N TRP A 82 -15.08 3.13 -10.44
CA TRP A 82 -14.84 2.27 -9.29
C TRP A 82 -15.67 0.98 -9.39
N LEU A 83 -16.97 1.07 -9.71
CA LEU A 83 -17.86 -0.07 -9.89
C LEU A 83 -17.40 -0.97 -11.04
N LEU A 84 -16.92 -0.40 -12.14
CA LEU A 84 -16.36 -1.13 -13.27
C LEU A 84 -15.11 -1.97 -12.91
N LYS A 85 -14.39 -1.62 -11.85
CA LYS A 85 -13.28 -2.45 -11.35
C LYS A 85 -13.74 -3.62 -10.49
N HIS A 86 -14.98 -3.59 -10.02
CA HIS A 86 -15.55 -4.57 -9.10
C HIS A 86 -16.76 -5.26 -9.73
N THR A 87 -16.73 -5.47 -11.05
CA THR A 87 -17.77 -6.19 -11.80
C THR A 87 -17.97 -7.61 -11.28
N ASP A 88 -16.92 -8.24 -10.77
CA ASP A 88 -17.01 -9.60 -10.21
C ASP A 88 -17.93 -9.63 -8.99
N LEU A 89 -17.94 -8.57 -8.17
CA LEU A 89 -18.82 -8.44 -7.03
C LEU A 89 -20.27 -8.18 -7.47
N TYR A 90 -20.46 -7.42 -8.54
CA TYR A 90 -21.77 -7.25 -9.18
C TYR A 90 -22.32 -8.62 -9.63
N HIS A 91 -21.52 -9.41 -10.34
CA HIS A 91 -21.93 -10.74 -10.81
C HIS A 91 -22.26 -11.67 -9.64
N LEU A 92 -21.46 -11.65 -8.57
CA LEU A 92 -21.76 -12.43 -7.37
C LEU A 92 -23.12 -12.05 -6.77
N PHE A 93 -23.42 -10.75 -6.69
CA PHE A 93 -24.69 -10.28 -6.12
C PHE A 93 -25.86 -10.65 -7.03
N GLU A 94 -25.71 -10.49 -8.34
CA GLU A 94 -26.70 -10.85 -9.34
C GLU A 94 -27.02 -12.36 -9.29
N GLU A 95 -26.01 -13.22 -9.25
CA GLU A 95 -26.17 -14.69 -9.16
C GLU A 95 -26.95 -15.12 -7.91
N GLN A 96 -26.79 -14.41 -6.79
CA GLN A 96 -27.52 -14.69 -5.56
C GLN A 96 -28.94 -14.10 -5.56
N LEU A 97 -29.17 -12.98 -6.23
CA LEU A 97 -30.47 -12.30 -6.22
C LEU A 97 -31.45 -12.86 -7.24
N VAL A 98 -31.01 -13.15 -8.47
CA VAL A 98 -31.85 -13.64 -9.58
C VAL A 98 -32.73 -14.85 -9.20
N PRO A 99 -32.24 -15.87 -8.44
CA PRO A 99 -33.06 -17.02 -8.05
C PRO A 99 -34.25 -16.67 -7.14
N HIS A 100 -34.17 -15.56 -6.41
CA HIS A 100 -35.16 -15.15 -5.42
C HIS A 100 -36.01 -13.96 -5.90
N TYR A 101 -35.44 -13.12 -6.77
CA TYR A 101 -36.04 -11.90 -7.27
C TYR A 101 -35.90 -11.84 -8.80
N PRO A 102 -36.96 -12.23 -9.55
CA PRO A 102 -36.95 -12.20 -11.02
C PRO A 102 -36.84 -10.79 -11.60
N ASP A 103 -37.32 -9.79 -10.86
CA ASP A 103 -37.15 -8.37 -11.17
C ASP A 103 -36.39 -7.69 -10.03
N ILE A 104 -35.08 -7.54 -10.20
CA ILE A 104 -34.18 -6.94 -9.20
C ILE A 104 -34.50 -5.44 -9.02
N GLY A 105 -35.06 -4.79 -10.04
CA GLY A 105 -35.37 -3.36 -10.01
C GLY A 105 -36.52 -2.99 -9.08
N GLU A 106 -37.40 -3.95 -8.75
CA GLU A 106 -38.56 -3.74 -7.87
C GLU A 106 -38.29 -4.13 -6.41
N ILE A 107 -37.06 -4.51 -6.06
CA ILE A 107 -36.71 -4.86 -4.68
C ILE A 107 -36.68 -3.59 -3.84
N GLU A 108 -37.59 -3.48 -2.86
CA GLU A 108 -37.53 -2.44 -1.82
C GLU A 108 -36.58 -2.82 -0.69
N GLU A 109 -36.57 -4.11 -0.30
CA GLU A 109 -35.71 -4.67 0.74
C GLU A 109 -35.46 -6.16 0.49
N ILE A 110 -34.20 -6.60 0.64
CA ILE A 110 -33.78 -7.99 0.52
C ILE A 110 -34.08 -8.72 1.82
N ALA A 111 -34.65 -9.94 1.74
CA ALA A 111 -34.90 -10.76 2.93
C ALA A 111 -33.59 -11.01 3.71
N SER A 112 -33.66 -10.91 5.04
CA SER A 112 -32.48 -10.95 5.92
C SER A 112 -31.63 -12.21 5.73
N GLU A 113 -32.25 -13.36 5.49
CA GLU A 113 -31.54 -14.62 5.27
C GLU A 113 -30.72 -14.61 3.96
N ILE A 114 -31.26 -13.97 2.91
CA ILE A 114 -30.58 -13.82 1.62
C ILE A 114 -29.46 -12.78 1.76
N ALA A 115 -29.74 -11.65 2.41
CA ALA A 115 -28.77 -10.60 2.68
C ALA A 115 -27.56 -11.15 3.47
N GLN A 116 -27.81 -11.92 4.53
CA GLN A 116 -26.75 -12.56 5.32
C GLN A 116 -25.91 -13.50 4.45
N LYS A 117 -26.54 -14.37 3.66
CA LYS A 117 -25.83 -15.29 2.77
C LYS A 117 -24.97 -14.55 1.74
N MET A 118 -25.51 -13.49 1.14
CA MET A 118 -24.76 -12.65 0.20
C MET A 118 -23.54 -12.01 0.87
N VAL A 119 -23.71 -11.45 2.06
CA VAL A 119 -22.60 -10.87 2.84
C VAL A 119 -21.54 -11.93 3.13
N GLU A 120 -21.93 -13.09 3.65
CA GLU A 120 -21.01 -14.18 3.98
C GLU A 120 -20.24 -14.72 2.76
N GLU A 121 -20.90 -14.85 1.61
CA GLU A 121 -20.24 -15.31 0.39
C GLU A 121 -19.32 -14.25 -0.21
N SER A 122 -19.69 -12.98 -0.10
CA SER A 122 -18.87 -11.86 -0.56
C SER A 122 -17.59 -11.72 0.26
N LEU A 123 -17.70 -11.83 1.57
CA LEU A 123 -16.56 -11.73 2.49
C LEU A 123 -15.56 -12.90 2.38
N LYS A 124 -15.92 -14.00 1.71
CA LYS A 124 -14.98 -15.09 1.41
C LYS A 124 -14.01 -14.75 0.28
N THR A 125 -14.43 -13.88 -0.63
CA THR A 125 -13.70 -13.59 -1.87
C THR A 125 -13.16 -12.16 -1.90
N PHE A 126 -13.87 -11.22 -1.27
CA PHE A 126 -13.59 -9.80 -1.32
C PHE A 126 -13.37 -9.22 0.07
N ASP A 127 -12.55 -8.18 0.14
CA ASP A 127 -12.27 -7.49 1.40
C ASP A 127 -13.53 -6.81 1.97
N PRO A 128 -13.71 -6.78 3.30
CA PRO A 128 -14.88 -6.18 3.94
C PRO A 128 -15.16 -4.75 3.51
N LEU A 129 -14.11 -3.94 3.36
CA LEU A 129 -14.20 -2.57 2.89
C LEU A 129 -14.78 -2.49 1.47
N THR A 130 -14.33 -3.37 0.57
CA THR A 130 -14.80 -3.42 -0.82
C THR A 130 -16.27 -3.81 -0.88
N VAL A 131 -16.67 -4.82 -0.10
CA VAL A 131 -18.07 -5.27 -0.02
C VAL A 131 -18.98 -4.15 0.50
N PHE A 132 -18.58 -3.45 1.56
CA PHE A 132 -19.30 -2.31 2.11
C PHE A 132 -19.45 -1.17 1.09
N LEU A 133 -18.33 -0.72 0.50
CA LEU A 133 -18.33 0.37 -0.47
C LEU A 133 -19.18 0.04 -1.70
N PHE A 134 -19.08 -1.18 -2.21
CA PHE A 134 -19.89 -1.63 -3.34
C PHE A 134 -21.37 -1.66 -3.00
N SER A 135 -21.75 -2.17 -1.82
CA SER A 135 -23.14 -2.23 -1.38
C SER A 135 -23.76 -0.83 -1.29
N ARG A 136 -23.00 0.17 -0.82
CA ARG A 136 -23.43 1.58 -0.76
C ARG A 136 -23.48 2.24 -2.14
N LEU A 137 -22.46 2.06 -2.98
CA LEU A 137 -22.40 2.68 -4.31
C LEU A 137 -23.43 2.12 -5.29
N SER A 138 -23.75 0.82 -5.17
CA SER A 138 -24.77 0.15 -5.98
C SER A 138 -26.18 0.26 -5.38
N GLU A 139 -26.34 0.97 -4.26
CA GLU A 139 -27.61 1.12 -3.52
C GLU A 139 -28.33 -0.20 -3.25
N VAL A 140 -27.56 -1.22 -2.84
CA VAL A 140 -28.13 -2.54 -2.54
C VAL A 140 -29.10 -2.43 -1.37
N LYS A 141 -30.29 -3.00 -1.52
CA LYS A 141 -31.39 -2.85 -0.56
C LYS A 141 -31.29 -3.83 0.61
N PHE A 142 -30.15 -3.82 1.30
CA PHE A 142 -29.99 -4.63 2.51
C PHE A 142 -30.75 -4.03 3.71
N PRO A 143 -31.19 -4.87 4.66
CA PRO A 143 -31.62 -4.41 5.97
C PRO A 143 -30.51 -3.63 6.68
N GLU A 144 -30.89 -2.64 7.49
CA GLU A 144 -29.96 -1.73 8.19
C GLU A 144 -28.95 -2.49 9.07
N GLU A 145 -29.40 -3.57 9.72
CA GLU A 145 -28.55 -4.43 10.57
C GLU A 145 -27.33 -5.03 9.82
N HIS A 146 -27.51 -5.39 8.55
CA HIS A 146 -26.44 -5.95 7.71
C HIS A 146 -25.49 -4.85 7.23
N PHE A 147 -26.00 -3.64 6.98
CA PHE A 147 -25.17 -2.49 6.67
C PHE A 147 -24.28 -2.08 7.84
N ASP A 148 -24.83 -2.04 9.06
CA ASP A 148 -24.08 -1.72 10.27
C ASP A 148 -23.00 -2.77 10.54
N THR A 149 -23.32 -4.04 10.31
CA THR A 149 -22.36 -5.14 10.44
C THR A 149 -21.21 -4.99 9.43
N LEU A 150 -21.53 -4.73 8.16
CA LEU A 150 -20.53 -4.48 7.12
C LEU A 150 -19.66 -3.25 7.41
N GLU A 151 -20.26 -2.18 7.93
CA GLU A 151 -19.50 -0.98 8.29
C GLU A 151 -18.51 -1.25 9.42
N ASN A 152 -18.94 -1.98 10.46
CA ASN A 152 -18.06 -2.36 11.57
C ASN A 152 -16.91 -3.26 11.08
N LEU A 153 -17.19 -4.26 10.26
CA LEU A 153 -16.16 -5.12 9.67
C LEU A 153 -15.19 -4.35 8.77
N ALA A 154 -15.70 -3.39 7.98
CA ALA A 154 -14.87 -2.52 7.16
C ALA A 154 -13.94 -1.64 8.00
N ARG A 155 -14.42 -1.14 9.15
CA ARG A 155 -13.63 -0.35 10.09
C ARG A 155 -12.55 -1.16 10.77
N GLU A 156 -12.88 -2.35 11.28
CA GLU A 156 -11.89 -3.26 11.87
C GLU A 156 -10.82 -3.66 10.85
N HIS A 157 -11.21 -3.95 9.61
CA HIS A 157 -10.27 -4.25 8.54
C HIS A 157 -9.35 -3.07 8.22
N LEU A 158 -9.88 -1.84 8.18
CA LEU A 158 -9.09 -0.64 7.93
C LEU A 158 -8.06 -0.40 9.04
N GLU A 159 -8.48 -0.53 10.30
CA GLU A 159 -7.58 -0.40 11.45
C GLU A 159 -6.48 -1.49 11.46
N SER A 160 -6.85 -2.74 11.18
CA SER A 160 -5.87 -3.83 11.07
C SER A 160 -4.87 -3.57 9.95
N SER A 161 -5.36 -3.19 8.76
CA SER A 161 -4.50 -2.92 7.60
C SER A 161 -3.55 -1.74 7.84
N GLN A 162 -3.98 -0.71 8.58
CA GLN A 162 -3.12 0.40 8.98
C GLN A 162 -2.00 -0.08 9.91
N ARG A 163 -2.32 -0.88 10.94
CA ARG A 163 -1.31 -1.46 11.84
C ARG A 163 -0.32 -2.34 11.09
N ASP A 164 -0.80 -3.23 10.22
CA ASP A 164 0.06 -4.08 9.41
C ASP A 164 0.98 -3.26 8.50
N THR A 165 0.49 -2.14 7.96
CA THR A 165 1.30 -1.24 7.13
C THR A 165 2.39 -0.55 7.94
N GLU A 166 2.07 -0.09 9.16
CA GLU A 166 3.03 0.51 10.09
C GLU A 166 4.11 -0.51 10.49
N GLU A 167 3.73 -1.72 10.89
CA GLU A 167 4.67 -2.79 11.26
C GLU A 167 5.60 -3.16 10.10
N ASN A 168 5.05 -3.28 8.88
CA ASN A 168 5.85 -3.57 7.68
C ASN A 168 6.85 -2.45 7.34
N LEU A 169 6.47 -1.18 7.56
CA LEU A 169 7.37 -0.04 7.37
C LEU A 169 8.51 -0.05 8.38
N GLU A 170 8.20 -0.31 9.65
CA GLU A 170 9.20 -0.46 10.70
C GLU A 170 10.16 -1.62 10.41
N GLU A 171 9.65 -2.78 10.00
CA GLU A 171 10.48 -3.91 9.57
C GLU A 171 11.39 -3.55 8.40
N ALA A 172 10.87 -2.86 7.39
CA ALA A 172 11.64 -2.47 6.21
C ALA A 172 12.79 -1.52 6.58
N ASP A 173 12.55 -0.60 7.52
CA ASP A 173 13.58 0.33 7.98
C ASP A 173 14.63 -0.35 8.87
N LEU A 174 14.22 -1.27 9.74
CA LEU A 174 15.14 -2.11 10.51
C LEU A 174 16.01 -2.98 9.60
N ARG A 175 15.45 -3.54 8.53
CA ARG A 175 16.22 -4.33 7.54
C ARG A 175 17.27 -3.46 6.84
N LYS A 176 16.91 -2.26 6.39
CA LYS A 176 17.87 -1.32 5.76
C LYS A 176 19.01 -0.95 6.71
N GLU A 177 18.70 -0.71 7.97
CA GLU A 177 19.69 -0.38 8.99
C GLU A 177 20.62 -1.57 9.26
N THR A 178 20.07 -2.77 9.37
CA THR A 178 20.83 -4.00 9.55
C THR A 178 21.79 -4.24 8.37
N GLU A 179 21.32 -4.08 7.14
CA GLU A 179 22.17 -4.18 5.95
C GLU A 179 23.29 -3.13 5.94
N ARG A 180 22.99 -1.90 6.36
CA ARG A 180 24.00 -0.83 6.48
C ARG A 180 25.09 -1.23 7.45
N LEU A 181 24.71 -1.65 8.66
CA LEU A 181 25.65 -2.06 9.71
C LEU A 181 26.47 -3.28 9.30
N GLN A 182 25.86 -4.27 8.65
CA GLN A 182 26.59 -5.43 8.12
C GLN A 182 27.66 -5.02 7.10
N ARG A 183 27.34 -4.11 6.16
CA ARG A 183 28.31 -3.60 5.19
C ARG A 183 29.45 -2.84 5.86
N GLU A 184 29.18 -2.10 6.94
CA GLU A 184 30.21 -1.41 7.71
C GLU A 184 31.11 -2.38 8.48
N LEU A 185 30.53 -3.42 9.06
CA LEU A 185 31.24 -4.47 9.80
C LEU A 185 32.22 -5.20 8.89
N VAL A 186 31.78 -5.66 7.71
CA VAL A 186 32.65 -6.32 6.72
C VAL A 186 33.83 -5.41 6.30
N LYS A 187 33.58 -4.11 6.11
CA LYS A 187 34.65 -3.15 5.78
C LYS A 187 35.64 -2.97 6.92
N GLN A 188 35.17 -2.94 8.16
CA GLN A 188 36.01 -2.84 9.35
C GLN A 188 36.85 -4.10 9.52
N GLU A 189 36.26 -5.29 9.41
CA GLU A 189 36.95 -6.57 9.48
C GLU A 189 38.08 -6.65 8.45
N ALA A 190 37.79 -6.38 7.17
CA ALA A 190 38.82 -6.38 6.13
C ALA A 190 39.97 -5.39 6.41
N ARG A 191 39.67 -4.24 7.02
CA ARG A 191 40.70 -3.26 7.44
C ARG A 191 41.55 -3.80 8.59
N TYR A 192 40.96 -4.45 9.57
CA TYR A 192 41.67 -5.02 10.71
C TYR A 192 42.48 -6.26 10.33
N GLU A 193 41.93 -7.15 9.52
CA GLU A 193 42.67 -8.31 8.97
C GLU A 193 43.92 -7.86 8.22
N LYS A 194 43.78 -6.88 7.31
CA LYS A 194 44.92 -6.32 6.59
C LYS A 194 45.97 -5.70 7.52
N LYS A 195 45.55 -5.05 8.62
CA LYS A 195 46.47 -4.52 9.64
C LYS A 195 47.19 -5.64 10.38
N LEU A 196 46.46 -6.69 10.79
CA LEU A 196 47.03 -7.84 11.48
C LEU A 196 48.04 -8.58 10.60
N GLU A 197 47.72 -8.82 9.34
CA GLU A 197 48.66 -9.40 8.37
C GLU A 197 49.91 -8.54 8.20
N GLY A 198 49.75 -7.22 8.10
CA GLY A 198 50.87 -6.28 8.02
C GLY A 198 51.77 -6.34 9.25
N MET A 199 51.18 -6.38 10.45
CA MET A 199 51.93 -6.53 11.69
C MET A 199 52.64 -7.89 11.77
N ALA A 200 51.97 -8.99 11.42
CA ALA A 200 52.57 -10.33 11.42
C ALA A 200 53.80 -10.40 10.49
N LYS A 201 53.69 -9.85 9.28
CA LYS A 201 54.83 -9.76 8.34
C LYS A 201 55.97 -8.92 8.90
N LYS A 202 55.68 -7.80 9.57
CA LYS A 202 56.69 -6.97 10.21
C LYS A 202 57.43 -7.73 11.31
N TYR A 203 56.69 -8.38 12.23
CA TYR A 203 57.30 -9.19 13.28
C TYR A 203 58.16 -10.33 12.72
N GLN A 204 57.71 -10.99 11.66
CA GLN A 204 58.48 -12.05 11.02
C GLN A 204 59.79 -11.53 10.44
N ASN A 205 59.75 -10.38 9.76
CA ASN A 205 60.96 -9.73 9.24
C ASN A 205 61.91 -9.34 10.38
N ASP A 206 61.40 -8.73 11.45
CA ASP A 206 62.19 -8.34 12.61
C ASP A 206 62.88 -9.55 13.26
N VAL A 207 62.16 -10.67 13.41
CA VAL A 207 62.73 -11.94 13.91
C VAL A 207 63.84 -12.46 12.99
N THR A 208 63.65 -12.43 11.67
CA THR A 208 64.69 -12.86 10.72
C THR A 208 65.93 -11.97 10.76
N HIS A 209 65.74 -10.66 10.93
CA HIS A 209 66.82 -9.70 11.05
C HIS A 209 67.62 -9.91 12.34
N LEU A 210 66.93 -10.05 13.49
CA LEU A 210 67.56 -10.35 14.78
C LEU A 210 68.32 -11.68 14.76
N LYS A 211 67.79 -12.71 14.08
CA LYS A 211 68.49 -14.00 13.89
C LYS A 211 69.79 -13.82 13.09
N ARG A 212 69.79 -13.00 12.02
CA ARG A 212 71.00 -12.69 11.24
C ARG A 212 72.03 -11.94 12.08
N GLN A 213 71.60 -10.94 12.86
CA GLN A 213 72.48 -10.22 13.78
C GLN A 213 73.08 -11.16 14.82
N LEU A 214 72.29 -12.04 15.42
CA LEU A 214 72.78 -13.07 16.34
C LEU A 214 73.82 -13.99 15.68
N ALA A 215 73.61 -14.40 14.44
CA ALA A 215 74.58 -15.23 13.71
C ALA A 215 75.90 -14.48 13.44
N SER A 216 75.84 -13.21 13.03
CA SER A 216 77.02 -12.35 12.84
C SER A 216 77.80 -12.18 14.14
N LEU A 217 77.12 -11.81 15.23
CA LEU A 217 77.73 -11.64 16.54
C LEU A 217 78.35 -12.94 17.07
N ARG A 218 77.72 -14.10 16.80
CA ARG A 218 78.29 -15.42 17.13
C ARG A 218 79.56 -15.71 16.34
N GLN A 219 79.59 -15.42 15.04
CA GLN A 219 80.78 -15.59 14.20
C GLN A 219 81.92 -14.65 14.64
N GLU A 220 81.62 -13.38 14.93
CA GLU A 220 82.60 -12.43 15.47
C GLU A 220 83.16 -12.89 16.81
N LEU A 221 82.31 -13.42 17.70
CA LEU A 221 82.72 -13.93 19.00
C LEU A 221 83.59 -15.19 18.88
N GLU A 222 83.29 -16.09 17.94
CA GLU A 222 84.14 -17.25 17.66
C GLU A 222 85.49 -16.83 17.06
N ALA A 223 85.50 -15.88 16.13
CA ALA A 223 86.74 -15.34 15.56
C ALA A 223 87.60 -14.61 16.61
N ALA A 224 86.98 -13.91 17.55
CA ALA A 224 87.68 -13.26 18.66
C ALA A 224 88.25 -14.26 19.68
N LYS A 225 87.61 -15.42 19.88
CA LYS A 225 88.13 -16.48 20.76
C LYS A 225 89.30 -17.27 20.18
N GLN A 226 89.53 -17.19 18.87
CA GLN A 226 90.62 -17.86 18.16
C GLN A 226 91.89 -16.99 18.01
N ARG A 227 91.83 -15.73 18.47
CA ARG A 227 92.98 -14.83 18.61
C ARG A 227 93.52 -14.88 20.03
#